data_AF-A0A2V8U3M6-F1
#
_entry.id   AF-A0A2V8U3M6-F1
#
_cell.length_a   1.000
_cell.length_b   1.000
_cell.length_c   1.000
_cell.angle_alpha   90.00
_cell.angle_beta   90.00
_cell.angle_gamma   90.00
#
_symmetry.space_group_name_H-M   'P 1'
#
loop_
_entity.id
_entity.type
_entity.pdbx_description
1 polymer ?
#
loop_
_entity_poly.entity_id
_entity_poly.type
_entity_poly.pdbx_seq_one_letter_code
_entity_poly.pdbx_strand_id
1 'polypeptide(L)'
;MFRSLMLPVLAVCAAGLISPSGASAQSKVAIINLQRAILETAEIKKASNDLQAKYKPRQDALDKVQRELNDIQTQLQNSQGKLSASGEAELQARGARKQREAERLSQDLQDDVNRERNDILQRANTRMNEVVKKIAEEKGLE
;
A
#
# COMPACT_ATOMS: atom_id res chain seq x y z
N MET A 1 -23.57 21.64 -84.87
CA MET A 1 -22.72 20.76 -85.71
C MET A 1 -22.23 19.61 -84.83
N PHE A 2 -23.02 18.55 -84.70
CA PHE A 2 -22.80 17.24 -85.33
C PHE A 2 -21.38 16.67 -85.11
N ARG A 3 -21.21 15.78 -84.13
CA ARG A 3 -21.13 14.33 -84.39
C ARG A 3 -20.98 13.51 -83.10
N SER A 4 -21.94 12.60 -82.95
CA SER A 4 -21.91 11.40 -82.11
C SER A 4 -20.89 10.39 -82.66
N LEU A 5 -20.33 9.50 -81.82
CA LEU A 5 -20.59 8.04 -81.82
C LEU A 5 -19.45 7.20 -81.16
N MET A 6 -19.87 6.15 -80.43
CA MET A 6 -19.19 4.87 -80.10
C MET A 6 -18.35 4.71 -78.80
N LEU A 7 -18.97 4.03 -77.82
CA LEU A 7 -18.38 3.03 -76.88
C LEU A 7 -17.90 1.77 -77.65
N PRO A 8 -17.29 0.71 -77.04
CA PRO A 8 -16.51 0.55 -75.79
C PRO A 8 -15.22 -0.29 -76.05
N VAL A 9 -14.47 -0.72 -75.00
CA VAL A 9 -13.83 -2.06 -74.82
C VAL A 9 -12.59 -1.97 -73.90
N LEU A 10 -12.79 -2.47 -72.68
CA LEU A 10 -11.95 -3.38 -71.89
C LEU A 10 -10.47 -3.54 -72.30
N ALA A 11 -9.54 -3.05 -71.48
CA ALA A 11 -8.18 -3.59 -71.37
C ALA A 11 -7.70 -3.48 -69.92
N VAL A 12 -7.79 -4.62 -69.23
CA VAL A 12 -7.22 -4.87 -67.91
C VAL A 12 -5.70 -4.95 -68.06
N CYS A 13 -4.97 -4.01 -67.48
CA CYS A 13 -3.55 -4.19 -67.18
C CYS A 13 -3.37 -4.13 -65.67
N ALA A 14 -3.18 -5.32 -65.09
CA ALA A 14 -2.90 -5.54 -63.69
C ALA A 14 -1.56 -4.87 -63.30
N ALA A 15 -1.65 -3.72 -62.64
CA ALA A 15 -0.55 -3.21 -61.83
C ALA A 15 -0.50 -4.07 -60.55
N GLY A 16 0.53 -4.91 -60.44
CA GLY A 16 0.83 -5.67 -59.24
C GLY A 16 1.07 -4.72 -58.08
N LEU A 17 0.05 -4.53 -57.24
CA LEU A 17 0.14 -3.92 -55.93
C LEU A 17 0.99 -4.86 -55.06
N ILE A 18 2.25 -4.50 -54.86
CA ILE A 18 3.05 -5.02 -53.76
C ILE A 18 2.44 -4.41 -52.49
N SER A 19 1.44 -5.09 -51.92
CA SER A 19 0.98 -4.81 -50.57
C SER A 19 2.08 -5.24 -49.62
N PRO A 20 2.70 -4.34 -48.82
CA PRO A 20 3.42 -4.79 -47.65
C PRO A 20 2.35 -5.36 -46.73
N SER A 21 2.23 -6.69 -46.69
CA SER A 21 1.56 -7.40 -45.62
C SER A 21 2.35 -7.12 -44.35
N GLY A 22 2.08 -5.97 -43.73
CA GLY A 22 2.47 -5.67 -42.37
C GLY A 22 1.82 -6.72 -41.49
N ALA A 23 2.57 -7.78 -41.19
CA ALA A 23 2.27 -8.69 -40.12
C ALA A 23 2.36 -7.88 -38.81
N SER A 24 1.25 -7.22 -38.46
CA SER A 24 1.03 -6.74 -37.10
C SER A 24 0.99 -7.98 -36.23
N ALA A 25 2.12 -8.34 -35.62
CA ALA A 25 2.14 -9.31 -34.53
C ALA A 25 1.06 -8.86 -33.53
N GLN A 26 0.04 -9.70 -33.32
CA GLN A 26 -1.05 -9.40 -32.41
C GLN A 26 -0.48 -9.44 -30.98
N SER A 27 0.05 -8.32 -30.50
CA SER A 27 0.59 -8.19 -29.15
C SER A 27 -0.50 -8.54 -28.14
N LYS A 28 -0.23 -9.53 -27.28
CA LYS A 28 -1.14 -9.92 -26.21
C LYS A 28 -0.81 -9.08 -24.97
N VAL A 29 -1.71 -8.17 -24.63
CA VAL A 29 -1.56 -7.26 -23.48
C VAL A 29 -2.47 -7.74 -22.35
N ALA A 30 -1.95 -7.76 -21.12
CA ALA A 30 -2.71 -8.04 -19.91
C ALA A 30 -2.54 -6.93 -18.86
N ILE A 31 -3.57 -6.70 -18.04
CA ILE A 31 -3.58 -5.67 -16.99
C ILE A 31 -3.69 -6.36 -15.63
N ILE A 32 -2.82 -6.00 -14.69
CA ILE A 32 -2.80 -6.56 -13.33
C ILE A 32 -2.90 -5.42 -12.31
N ASN A 33 -3.75 -5.59 -11.30
CA ASN A 33 -3.71 -4.75 -10.11
C ASN A 33 -2.71 -5.34 -9.11
N LEU A 34 -1.47 -4.85 -9.17
CA LEU A 34 -0.37 -5.38 -8.37
C LEU A 34 -0.60 -5.22 -6.86
N GLN A 35 -1.17 -4.08 -6.46
CA GLN A 35 -1.42 -3.79 -5.03
C GLN A 35 -2.42 -4.78 -4.44
N ARG A 36 -3.54 -5.03 -5.13
CA ARG A 36 -4.53 -6.02 -4.69
C ARG A 36 -3.95 -7.44 -4.71
N ALA A 37 -3.22 -7.80 -5.76
CA ALA A 37 -2.61 -9.12 -5.89
C ALA A 37 -1.66 -9.42 -4.73
N ILE A 38 -0.87 -8.44 -4.28
CA ILE A 38 0.03 -8.59 -3.13
C ILE A 38 -0.77 -8.75 -1.83
N LEU A 39 -1.72 -7.84 -1.56
CA LEU A 39 -2.48 -7.83 -0.31
C LEU A 39 -3.37 -9.07 -0.12
N GLU A 40 -3.84 -9.69 -1.20
CA GLU A 40 -4.70 -10.87 -1.14
C GLU A 40 -3.94 -12.18 -0.93
N THR A 41 -2.60 -12.17 -1.06
CA THR A 41 -1.79 -13.38 -0.84
C THR A 41 -1.92 -13.90 0.59
N ALA A 42 -1.89 -15.23 0.73
CA ALA A 42 -1.88 -15.89 2.04
C ALA A 42 -0.67 -15.46 2.89
N GLU A 43 0.47 -15.20 2.25
CA GLU A 43 1.70 -14.72 2.89
C GLU A 43 1.50 -13.36 3.55
N ILE A 44 0.94 -12.37 2.83
CA ILE A 44 0.67 -11.04 3.40
C ILE A 44 -0.38 -11.08 4.51
N LYS A 45 -1.44 -11.88 4.34
CA LYS A 45 -2.45 -12.06 5.39
C LYS A 45 -1.86 -12.64 6.67
N LYS A 46 -1.02 -13.67 6.54
CA LYS A 46 -0.30 -14.25 7.68
C LYS A 46 0.65 -13.23 8.31
N ALA A 47 1.47 -12.56 7.52
CA ALA A 47 2.42 -11.56 8.01
C ALA A 47 1.70 -10.40 8.74
N SER A 48 0.51 -10.00 8.28
CA SER A 48 -0.31 -8.99 8.96
C SER A 48 -0.79 -9.45 10.34
N ASN A 49 -1.25 -10.70 10.44
CA ASN A 49 -1.67 -11.29 11.72
C ASN A 49 -0.48 -11.45 12.68
N ASP A 50 0.67 -11.92 12.17
CA ASP A 50 1.89 -12.10 12.95
C ASP A 50 2.39 -10.73 13.47
N LEU A 51 2.35 -9.69 12.64
CA LEU A 51 2.69 -8.32 13.03
C LEU A 51 1.73 -7.83 14.12
N GLN A 52 0.42 -8.00 13.95
CA GLN A 52 -0.57 -7.62 14.97
C GLN A 52 -0.29 -8.33 16.31
N ALA A 53 -0.05 -9.64 16.28
CA ALA A 53 0.24 -10.43 17.48
C ALA A 53 1.55 -9.97 18.15
N LYS A 54 2.60 -9.71 17.38
CA LYS A 54 3.91 -9.26 17.87
C LYS A 54 3.84 -7.91 18.57
N TYR A 55 3.06 -6.96 18.05
CA TYR A 55 2.98 -5.60 18.58
C TYR A 55 1.84 -5.38 19.59
N LYS A 56 0.88 -6.30 19.69
CA LYS A 56 -0.23 -6.23 20.65
C LYS A 56 0.21 -5.95 22.11
N PRO A 57 1.26 -6.59 22.67
CA PRO A 57 1.68 -6.30 24.04
C PRO A 57 2.21 -4.87 24.22
N ARG A 58 2.84 -4.30 23.18
CA ARG A 58 3.32 -2.90 23.23
C ARG A 58 2.18 -1.91 23.10
N GLN A 59 1.19 -2.22 22.26
CA GLN A 59 -0.07 -1.48 22.18
C GLN A 59 -0.76 -1.45 23.56
N ASP A 60 -0.86 -2.60 24.22
CA ASP A 60 -1.49 -2.70 25.55
C ASP A 60 -0.71 -1.93 26.62
N ALA A 61 0.62 -1.90 26.53
CA ALA A 61 1.46 -1.09 27.41
C ALA A 61 1.24 0.41 27.20
N LEU A 62 1.14 0.87 25.95
CA LEU A 62 0.82 2.25 25.61
C LEU A 62 -0.56 2.65 26.14
N ASP A 63 -1.58 1.82 25.89
CA ASP A 63 -2.95 2.05 26.38
C ASP A 63 -2.99 2.14 27.91
N LYS A 64 -2.21 1.31 28.60
CA LYS A 64 -2.09 1.35 30.06
C LYS A 64 -1.51 2.69 30.54
N VAL A 65 -0.40 3.14 29.95
CA VAL A 65 0.25 4.41 30.33
C VAL A 65 -0.67 5.60 30.03
N GLN A 66 -1.42 5.56 28.93
CA GLN A 66 -2.40 6.60 28.60
C GLN A 66 -3.55 6.68 29.62
N ARG A 67 -4.05 5.52 30.09
CA ARG A 67 -5.06 5.48 31.16
C ARG A 67 -4.51 6.06 32.46
N GLU A 68 -3.32 5.62 32.88
CA GLU A 68 -2.66 6.15 34.09
C GLU A 68 -2.45 7.68 34.01
N LEU A 69 -2.10 8.21 32.84
CA LEU A 69 -1.97 9.64 32.61
C LEU A 69 -3.32 10.38 32.74
N ASN A 70 -4.39 9.82 32.16
CA ASN A 70 -5.73 10.39 32.25
C ASN A 70 -6.25 10.39 33.69
N ASP A 71 -5.98 9.32 34.45
CA ASP A 71 -6.32 9.22 35.86
C ASP A 71 -5.59 10.31 36.68
N ILE A 72 -4.30 10.55 36.42
CA ILE A 72 -3.53 11.62 37.07
C ILE A 72 -4.12 12.99 36.73
N GLN A 73 -4.47 13.25 35.48
CA GLN A 73 -5.08 14.51 35.05
C GLN A 73 -6.45 14.74 35.71
N THR A 74 -7.27 13.70 35.79
CA THR A 74 -8.55 13.73 36.49
C THR A 74 -8.37 13.97 37.99
N GLN A 75 -7.36 13.34 38.60
CA GLN A 75 -7.04 13.56 40.01
C GLN A 75 -6.58 15.00 40.28
N LEU A 76 -5.73 15.58 39.43
CA LEU A 76 -5.29 16.97 39.53
C LEU A 76 -6.47 17.94 39.43
N GLN A 77 -7.38 17.73 38.48
CA GLN A 77 -8.59 18.55 38.32
C GLN A 77 -9.51 18.45 39.54
N ASN A 78 -9.79 17.24 40.02
CA ASN A 78 -10.71 17.01 41.14
C ASN A 78 -10.17 17.45 42.50
N SER A 79 -8.84 17.55 42.62
CA SER A 79 -8.13 17.86 43.86
C SER A 79 -7.57 19.28 43.88
N GLN A 80 -7.92 20.11 42.91
CA GLN A 80 -7.51 21.50 42.84
C GLN A 80 -7.95 22.26 44.12
N GLY A 81 -6.99 22.87 44.81
CA GLY A 81 -7.23 23.54 46.10
C GLY A 81 -7.47 22.62 47.30
N LYS A 82 -7.44 21.29 47.12
CA LYS A 82 -7.57 20.29 48.21
C LYS A 82 -6.26 19.62 48.58
N LEU A 83 -5.28 19.62 47.68
CA LEU A 83 -3.94 19.07 47.92
C LEU A 83 -3.01 20.09 48.58
N SER A 84 -2.01 19.58 49.31
CA SER A 84 -0.85 20.38 49.69
C SER A 84 0.00 20.69 48.45
N ALA A 85 0.75 21.80 48.47
CA ALA A 85 1.64 22.18 47.37
C ALA A 85 2.63 21.07 46.99
N SER A 86 3.12 20.31 47.98
CA SER A 86 4.00 19.16 47.73
C SER A 86 3.29 17.99 47.04
N GLY A 87 2.04 17.69 47.41
CA GLY A 87 1.28 16.61 46.79
C GLY A 87 0.87 16.94 45.35
N GLU A 88 0.52 18.19 45.08
CA GLU A 88 0.24 18.67 43.73
C GLU A 88 1.49 18.59 42.83
N ALA A 89 2.63 19.06 43.32
CA ALA A 89 3.90 18.97 42.60
C ALA A 89 4.31 17.52 42.28
N GLU A 90 4.08 16.57 43.20
CA GLU A 90 4.36 15.16 42.97
C GLU A 90 3.48 14.57 41.87
N LEU A 91 2.17 14.84 41.90
CA LEU A 91 1.23 14.37 40.87
C LEU A 91 1.54 14.97 39.50
N GLN A 92 1.85 16.27 39.44
CA GLN A 92 2.29 16.93 38.21
C GLN A 92 3.57 16.29 37.66
N ALA A 93 4.57 16.03 38.50
CA ALA A 93 5.81 15.38 38.10
C ALA A 93 5.56 13.95 37.60
N ARG A 94 4.65 13.20 38.23
CA ARG A 94 4.24 11.86 37.80
C ARG A 94 3.55 11.89 36.44
N GLY A 95 2.61 12.82 36.25
CA GLY A 95 1.94 13.03 34.96
C GLY A 95 2.93 13.36 33.86
N ALA A 96 3.89 14.27 34.11
CA ALA A 96 4.92 14.61 33.14
C ALA A 96 5.83 13.42 32.76
N ARG A 97 6.13 12.52 33.70
CA ARG A 97 6.87 11.28 33.40
C ARG A 97 6.04 10.34 32.52
N LYS A 98 4.76 10.16 32.83
CA LYS A 98 3.83 9.31 32.06
C LYS A 98 3.58 9.82 30.65
N GLN A 99 3.47 11.13 30.48
CA GLN A 99 3.37 11.78 29.18
C GLN A 99 4.58 11.43 28.28
N ARG A 100 5.81 11.62 28.79
CA ARG A 100 7.03 11.27 28.04
C ARG A 100 7.13 9.77 27.76
N GLU A 101 6.71 8.93 28.70
CA GLU A 101 6.67 7.48 28.52
C GLU A 101 5.71 7.10 27.38
N ALA A 102 4.50 7.67 27.35
CA ALA A 102 3.53 7.44 26.29
C ALA A 102 4.04 7.91 24.92
N GLU A 103 4.63 9.11 24.84
CA GLU A 103 5.21 9.65 23.61
C GLU A 103 6.29 8.72 23.05
N ARG A 104 7.22 8.27 23.89
CA ARG A 104 8.28 7.34 23.47
C ARG A 104 7.71 6.00 23.02
N LEU A 105 6.81 5.40 23.79
CA LEU A 105 6.19 4.12 23.44
C LEU A 105 5.41 4.22 22.12
N SER A 106 4.69 5.33 21.92
CA SER A 106 3.96 5.58 20.68
C SER A 106 4.90 5.72 19.48
N GLN A 107 5.98 6.50 19.63
CA GLN A 107 6.96 6.70 18.55
C GLN A 107 7.66 5.38 18.20
N ASP A 108 8.17 4.66 19.20
CA ASP A 108 8.86 3.38 19.00
C ASP A 108 7.94 2.34 18.36
N LEU A 109 6.69 2.25 18.82
CA LEU A 109 5.69 1.34 18.25
C LEU A 109 5.40 1.68 16.79
N GLN A 110 5.18 2.96 16.49
CA GLN A 110 4.84 3.41 15.14
C GLN A 110 6.01 3.17 14.17
N ASP A 111 7.24 3.47 14.59
CA ASP A 111 8.43 3.32 13.77
C ASP A 111 8.73 1.84 13.49
N ASP A 112 8.62 1.00 14.50
CA ASP A 112 8.85 -0.44 14.37
C ASP A 112 7.79 -1.11 13.48
N VAL A 113 6.50 -0.80 13.70
CA VAL A 113 5.39 -1.30 12.87
C VAL A 113 5.55 -0.88 11.41
N ASN A 114 5.88 0.40 11.18
CA ASN A 114 6.08 0.92 9.82
C ASN A 114 7.26 0.26 9.14
N ARG A 115 8.39 0.10 9.84
CA ARG A 115 9.59 -0.55 9.31
C ARG A 115 9.29 -1.99 8.89
N GLU A 116 8.70 -2.78 9.77
CA GLU A 116 8.43 -4.19 9.48
C GLU A 116 7.37 -4.36 8.39
N ARG A 117 6.32 -3.52 8.40
CA ARG A 117 5.32 -3.50 7.33
C ARG A 117 5.96 -3.18 5.97
N ASN A 118 6.84 -2.19 5.91
CA ASN A 118 7.51 -1.82 4.66
C ASN A 118 8.41 -2.95 4.15
N ASP A 119 9.16 -3.61 5.03
CA ASP A 119 10.00 -4.76 4.68
C ASP A 119 9.17 -5.94 4.13
N ILE A 120 8.04 -6.26 4.79
CA ILE A 120 7.11 -7.29 4.32
C ILE A 120 6.59 -6.95 2.91
N LEU A 121 6.15 -5.70 2.70
CA LEU A 121 5.63 -5.27 1.41
C LEU A 121 6.71 -5.26 0.31
N GLN A 122 7.93 -4.86 0.64
CA GLN A 122 9.05 -4.86 -0.32
C GLN A 122 9.41 -6.28 -0.77
N ARG A 123 9.46 -7.22 0.17
CA ARG A 123 9.69 -8.65 -0.14
C ARG A 123 8.57 -9.23 -0.99
N ALA A 124 7.31 -8.93 -0.65
CA ALA A 124 6.16 -9.39 -1.42
C ALA A 124 6.11 -8.78 -2.83
N ASN A 125 6.46 -7.51 -2.98
CA ASN A 125 6.55 -6.86 -4.29
C ASN A 125 7.61 -7.52 -5.18
N THR A 126 8.79 -7.80 -4.64
CA THR A 126 9.86 -8.49 -5.37
C THR A 126 9.38 -9.85 -5.89
N ARG A 127 8.77 -10.64 -5.02
CA ARG A 127 8.24 -11.96 -5.35
C ARG A 127 7.10 -11.91 -6.36
N MET A 128 6.20 -10.93 -6.25
CA MET A 128 5.10 -10.75 -7.19
C MET A 128 5.60 -10.36 -8.59
N ASN A 129 6.62 -9.52 -8.70
CA ASN A 129 7.22 -9.19 -9.99
C ASN A 129 7.84 -10.42 -10.67
N GLU A 130 8.49 -11.30 -9.92
CA GLU A 130 9.00 -12.58 -10.46
C GLU A 130 7.87 -13.48 -10.96
N VAL A 131 6.74 -13.55 -10.24
CA VAL A 131 5.55 -14.31 -10.65
C VAL A 131 4.93 -13.72 -11.92
N VAL A 132 4.75 -12.40 -11.98
CA VAL A 132 4.22 -11.70 -13.15
C VAL A 132 5.10 -11.95 -14.37
N LYS A 133 6.43 -11.87 -14.23
CA LYS A 133 7.36 -12.14 -15.32
C LYS A 133 7.24 -13.56 -15.85
N LYS A 134 7.18 -14.57 -14.97
CA LYS A 134 6.98 -15.97 -15.38
C LYS A 134 5.65 -16.17 -16.12
N ILE A 135 4.57 -15.57 -15.61
CA ILE A 135 3.24 -15.66 -16.24
C ILE A 135 3.26 -14.98 -17.63
N ALA A 136 3.96 -13.85 -17.77
CA ALA A 136 4.10 -13.15 -19.04
C ALA A 136 4.87 -14.00 -20.06
N GLU A 137 6.02 -14.57 -19.66
CA GLU A 137 6.82 -15.47 -20.49
C GLU A 137 6.04 -16.72 -20.92
N GLU A 138 5.34 -17.38 -19.99
CA GLU A 138 4.53 -18.58 -20.28
C GLU A 138 3.37 -18.31 -21.24
N LYS A 139 2.76 -17.11 -21.17
CA LYS A 139 1.59 -16.76 -21.99
C LYS A 139 1.95 -15.98 -23.26
N GLY A 140 3.22 -15.66 -23.46
CA GLY A 140 3.68 -14.79 -24.56
C GLY A 140 3.02 -13.41 -24.48
N LEU A 141 2.96 -12.84 -23.28
CA LEU A 141 2.51 -11.47 -23.03
C LEU A 141 3.72 -10.54 -23.08
N GLU A 142 3.54 -9.39 -23.71
CA GLU A 142 4.55 -8.30 -23.80
C GLU A 142 4.31 -7.25 -22.71
#